data_AF-A0A3P9L7Z2-F1
#
_entry.id   AF-A0A3P9L7Z2-F1
#
_cell.length_a   1.000
_cell.length_b   1.000
_cell.length_c   1.000
_cell.angle_alpha   90.00
_cell.angle_beta   90.00
_cell.angle_gamma   90.00
#
_symmetry.space_group_name_H-M   'P 1'
#
loop_
_entity.id
_entity.type
_entity.pdbx_description
1 polymer ?
#
loop_
_entity_poly.entity_id
_entity_poly.type
_entity_poly.pdbx_seq_one_letter_code
_entity_poly.pdbx_strand_id
1 'polypeptide(L)'
;MMTVIEDPDHVGSFLNVSELKIPFSDTVKYCILAVSVILLLVALCILAWQIFRCFSHSYSTYTQDSMNSDLLYLEEKPSTEKYYSAPGMKVENQSTQSHRLSRCLSQTWFSSSETSMSDVNFEEQKTNKKVLGSLRFSVFFDRLESRLVICVLQAEGLSDSGEATSMQPFVKVRLMKAGLEGTGKRSLKKERGEESPSTLWAVLQEWDTRIVKGSDKALFGDEFSFILQETKNILHHLKLRMEVRDFDKFSRQTLLGEVNIPLKHLDISFPLVLQEDLQAPQKDLVGEVLLSLKFLPTSQRLEVGLLKIRTAFPNICSYAALYAKISVQCNQSKLKPQKTSAVVRSAVTVFNEVLIFLLPDFAVDQCKILVSVYETCTDAKSSRSLIGHLCVGKDRNLEDEHWTLMVRSIRQPIAKWHALLI
;
A
#
# COMPACT_ATOMS: atom_id res chain seq x y z
N MET A 1 -41.89 69.43 -34.65
CA MET A 1 -43.19 69.17 -35.32
C MET A 1 -43.15 67.72 -35.78
N MET A 2 -44.08 66.89 -35.28
CA MET A 2 -44.28 65.42 -35.45
C MET A 2 -43.15 64.53 -34.91
N THR A 3 -43.27 63.70 -33.86
CA THR A 3 -44.21 62.64 -33.40
C THR A 3 -44.26 61.35 -34.21
N VAL A 4 -43.63 60.31 -33.64
CA VAL A 4 -44.09 58.92 -33.36
C VAL A 4 -44.55 58.03 -34.53
N ILE A 5 -44.19 56.73 -34.46
CA ILE A 5 -44.95 55.47 -34.76
C ILE A 5 -43.89 54.38 -35.05
N GLU A 6 -43.52 53.54 -34.06
CA GLU A 6 -44.05 52.20 -33.69
C GLU A 6 -43.29 51.01 -34.32
N ASP A 7 -42.76 50.17 -33.42
CA ASP A 7 -42.40 48.72 -33.58
C ASP A 7 -43.72 47.89 -33.67
N PRO A 8 -43.81 46.58 -34.06
CA PRO A 8 -43.01 45.47 -33.49
C PRO A 8 -42.88 44.14 -34.32
N ASP A 9 -42.25 43.12 -33.69
CA ASP A 9 -42.47 41.65 -33.82
C ASP A 9 -42.06 40.91 -35.13
N HIS A 10 -41.62 39.64 -35.17
CA HIS A 10 -41.30 38.59 -34.20
C HIS A 10 -40.61 37.42 -35.00
N VAL A 11 -39.71 36.69 -34.32
CA VAL A 11 -39.60 35.22 -34.29
C VAL A 11 -39.31 34.43 -35.58
N GLY A 12 -38.13 33.79 -35.57
CA GLY A 12 -38.02 32.34 -35.77
C GLY A 12 -37.57 31.84 -37.15
N SER A 13 -36.36 31.28 -37.22
CA SER A 13 -36.15 30.07 -38.02
C SER A 13 -34.92 29.29 -37.55
N PHE A 14 -35.17 28.02 -37.28
CA PHE A 14 -34.24 26.96 -36.93
C PHE A 14 -33.18 26.77 -38.01
N LEU A 15 -31.91 26.67 -37.61
CA LEU A 15 -30.88 26.09 -38.47
C LEU A 15 -31.08 24.57 -38.52
N ASN A 16 -31.75 24.13 -39.59
CA ASN A 16 -31.81 22.75 -40.03
C ASN A 16 -30.40 22.20 -40.25
N VAL A 17 -29.96 21.29 -39.37
CA VAL A 17 -28.83 20.40 -39.61
C VAL A 17 -29.32 19.30 -40.55
N SER A 18 -29.29 19.59 -41.85
CA SER A 18 -29.49 18.57 -42.88
C SER A 18 -28.75 19.00 -44.14
N GLU A 19 -27.94 18.06 -44.65
CA GLU A 19 -27.17 18.10 -45.89
C GLU A 19 -25.74 18.64 -45.82
N LEU A 20 -24.88 17.97 -45.04
CA LEU A 20 -23.47 17.85 -45.43
C LEU A 20 -23.38 16.86 -46.62
N LYS A 21 -23.69 17.33 -47.84
CA LYS A 21 -23.57 16.54 -49.08
C LYS A 21 -22.09 16.36 -49.41
N ILE A 22 -21.52 15.25 -48.95
CA ILE A 22 -20.17 14.84 -49.30
C ILE A 22 -20.19 14.35 -50.77
N PRO A 23 -19.26 14.80 -51.65
CA PRO A 23 -19.32 14.57 -53.10
C PRO A 23 -18.77 13.20 -53.48
N PHE A 24 -19.34 12.13 -52.91
CA PHE A 24 -18.98 10.76 -53.26
C PHE A 24 -20.11 10.12 -54.05
N SER A 25 -19.74 9.42 -55.14
CA SER A 25 -20.67 8.58 -55.90
C SER A 25 -21.36 7.58 -54.95
N ASP A 26 -22.62 7.25 -55.20
CA ASP A 26 -23.40 6.37 -54.33
C ASP A 26 -22.71 5.01 -54.12
N THR A 27 -21.96 4.53 -55.11
CA THR A 27 -21.10 3.34 -54.99
C THR A 27 -20.08 3.46 -53.85
N VAL A 28 -19.45 4.61 -53.69
CA VAL A 28 -18.45 4.85 -52.64
C VAL A 28 -19.11 4.92 -51.26
N LYS A 29 -20.31 5.49 -51.17
CA LYS A 29 -21.09 5.51 -49.91
C LYS A 29 -21.44 4.10 -49.46
N TYR A 30 -21.89 3.23 -50.38
CA TYR A 30 -22.16 1.83 -50.07
C TYR A 30 -20.89 1.05 -49.69
N CYS A 31 -19.75 1.33 -50.33
CA CYS A 31 -18.46 0.75 -49.94
C CYS A 31 -18.04 1.15 -48.52
N ILE A 32 -18.16 2.44 -48.16
CA ILE A 32 -17.83 2.93 -46.81
C ILE A 32 -18.76 2.32 -45.76
N LEU A 33 -20.07 2.24 -46.07
CA LEU A 33 -21.05 1.62 -45.19
C LEU A 33 -20.74 0.12 -44.99
N ALA A 34 -20.39 -0.60 -46.06
CA ALA A 34 -20.02 -2.01 -45.99
C ALA A 34 -18.77 -2.23 -45.13
N VAL A 35 -17.73 -1.40 -45.30
CA VAL A 35 -16.51 -1.47 -44.46
C VAL A 35 -16.83 -1.17 -42.99
N SER A 36 -17.69 -0.19 -42.71
CA SER A 36 -18.12 0.14 -41.35
C SER A 36 -18.86 -1.03 -40.67
N VAL A 37 -19.77 -1.68 -41.40
CA VAL A 37 -20.49 -2.86 -40.90
C VAL A 37 -19.55 -4.04 -40.65
N ILE A 38 -18.56 -4.26 -41.52
CA ILE A 38 -17.55 -5.31 -41.32
C ILE A 38 -16.71 -5.03 -40.08
N LEU A 39 -16.26 -3.79 -39.87
CA LEU A 39 -15.49 -3.41 -38.68
C LEU A 39 -16.32 -3.58 -37.40
N LEU A 40 -17.61 -3.24 -37.43
CA LEU A 40 -18.53 -3.45 -36.31
C LEU A 40 -18.65 -4.95 -35.98
N LEU A 41 -18.82 -5.80 -36.99
CA LEU A 41 -18.92 -7.25 -36.80
C LEU A 41 -17.62 -7.84 -36.23
N VAL A 42 -16.46 -7.38 -36.69
CA VAL A 42 -15.15 -7.79 -36.13
C VAL A 42 -15.04 -7.38 -34.66
N ALA A 43 -15.44 -6.16 -34.31
CA ALA A 43 -15.44 -5.69 -32.92
C ALA A 43 -16.36 -6.53 -32.02
N LEU A 44 -17.56 -6.87 -32.50
CA LEU A 44 -18.50 -7.73 -31.78
C LEU A 44 -17.94 -9.16 -31.60
N CYS A 45 -17.27 -9.71 -32.61
CA CYS A 45 -16.59 -11.01 -32.49
C CYS A 45 -15.47 -10.98 -31.44
N ILE A 46 -14.68 -9.90 -31.37
CA ILE A 46 -13.63 -9.73 -30.34
C ILE A 46 -14.26 -9.63 -28.95
N LEU A 47 -15.34 -8.85 -28.78
CA LEU A 47 -16.05 -8.75 -27.50
C LEU A 47 -16.66 -10.09 -27.09
N ALA A 48 -17.31 -10.81 -28.01
CA ALA A 48 -17.84 -12.14 -27.76
C ALA A 48 -16.72 -13.13 -27.36
N TRP A 49 -15.55 -13.04 -28.01
CA TRP A 49 -14.40 -13.86 -27.66
C TRP A 49 -13.82 -13.51 -26.28
N GLN A 50 -13.74 -12.23 -25.92
CA GLN A 50 -13.32 -11.78 -24.59
C GLN A 50 -14.29 -12.25 -23.50
N ILE A 51 -15.60 -12.16 -23.76
CA ILE A 51 -16.64 -12.66 -22.87
C ILE A 51 -16.53 -14.18 -22.71
N PHE A 52 -16.41 -14.92 -23.82
CA PHE A 52 -16.24 -16.37 -23.80
C PHE A 52 -14.98 -16.79 -23.04
N ARG A 53 -13.86 -16.09 -23.23
CA ARG A 53 -12.62 -16.32 -22.48
C ARG A 53 -12.82 -16.07 -20.98
N CYS A 54 -13.55 -15.02 -20.61
CA CYS A 54 -13.86 -14.70 -19.22
C CYS A 54 -14.73 -15.79 -18.55
N PHE A 55 -15.74 -16.28 -19.26
CA PHE A 55 -16.58 -17.37 -18.78
C PHE A 55 -15.84 -18.71 -18.74
N SER A 56 -15.02 -19.02 -19.75
CA SER A 56 -14.22 -20.25 -19.78
C SER A 56 -13.19 -20.29 -18.65
N HIS A 57 -12.57 -19.14 -18.31
CA HIS A 57 -11.65 -19.04 -17.17
C HIS A 57 -12.37 -19.24 -15.84
N SER A 58 -13.63 -18.78 -15.73
CA SER A 58 -14.45 -18.95 -14.52
C SER A 58 -14.89 -20.42 -14.32
N TYR A 59 -15.14 -21.16 -15.41
CA TYR A 59 -15.47 -22.59 -15.35
C TYR A 59 -14.27 -23.48 -14.94
N SER A 60 -13.05 -23.09 -15.31
CA SER A 60 -11.81 -23.81 -14.91
C SER A 60 -11.55 -23.72 -13.40
N THR A 61 -11.85 -22.59 -12.76
CA THR A 61 -11.65 -22.41 -11.31
C THR A 61 -12.64 -23.20 -10.47
N TYR A 62 -13.89 -23.38 -10.93
CA TYR A 62 -14.89 -24.16 -10.20
C TYR A 62 -14.68 -25.68 -10.28
N THR A 63 -14.06 -26.18 -11.35
CA THR A 63 -13.78 -27.62 -11.50
C THR A 63 -12.55 -28.07 -10.71
N GLN A 64 -11.58 -27.19 -10.48
CA GLN A 64 -10.36 -27.50 -9.73
C GLN A 64 -10.58 -27.50 -8.21
N ASP A 65 -11.52 -26.69 -7.69
CA ASP A 65 -11.91 -26.70 -6.27
C ASP A 65 -12.81 -27.91 -5.90
N SER A 66 -13.60 -28.44 -6.85
CA SER A 66 -14.43 -29.63 -6.65
C SER A 66 -13.60 -30.94 -6.62
N MET A 67 -12.56 -31.04 -7.46
CA MET A 67 -11.72 -32.25 -7.49
C MET A 67 -10.67 -32.31 -6.36
N ASN A 68 -10.39 -31.20 -5.69
CA ASN A 68 -9.49 -31.18 -4.53
C ASN A 68 -10.19 -31.48 -3.19
N SER A 69 -11.52 -31.35 -3.10
CA SER A 69 -12.25 -31.67 -1.86
C SER A 69 -12.46 -33.18 -1.67
N ASP A 70 -12.49 -33.96 -2.75
CA ASP A 70 -12.80 -35.40 -2.70
C ASP A 70 -11.57 -36.31 -2.49
N LEU A 71 -10.36 -35.75 -2.42
CA LEU A 71 -9.09 -36.51 -2.30
C LEU A 71 -8.42 -36.42 -0.91
N LEU A 72 -9.08 -35.81 0.09
CA LEU A 72 -8.54 -35.64 1.45
C LEU A 72 -9.29 -36.43 2.54
N TYR A 73 -10.08 -37.44 2.18
CA TYR A 73 -10.64 -38.38 3.15
C TYR A 73 -10.55 -39.80 2.64
N LEU A 74 -9.36 -40.41 2.75
CA LEU A 74 -9.21 -41.86 2.90
C LEU A 74 -7.76 -42.18 3.30
N GLU A 75 -7.49 -42.17 4.61
CA GLU A 75 -6.42 -43.00 5.16
C GLU A 75 -6.85 -43.60 6.51
N GLU A 76 -7.01 -44.93 6.43
CA GLU A 76 -6.96 -46.02 7.41
C GLU A 76 -7.07 -45.77 8.93
N LYS A 77 -7.91 -46.59 9.58
CA LYS A 77 -7.49 -47.44 10.73
C LYS A 77 -8.39 -48.67 10.90
N PRO A 78 -7.93 -49.73 11.61
CA PRO A 78 -8.29 -51.11 11.26
C PRO A 78 -9.26 -51.80 12.25
N SER A 79 -9.87 -52.85 11.70
CA SER A 79 -10.17 -54.17 12.30
C SER A 79 -11.25 -54.32 13.41
N THR A 80 -12.26 -55.15 13.04
CA THR A 80 -12.85 -56.29 13.80
C THR A 80 -14.22 -56.11 14.48
N GLU A 81 -15.19 -56.80 13.85
CA GLU A 81 -16.33 -57.58 14.38
C GLU A 81 -17.50 -56.96 15.21
N LYS A 82 -18.69 -57.12 14.59
CA LYS A 82 -19.91 -57.79 15.09
C LYS A 82 -20.94 -57.04 15.97
N TYR A 83 -22.13 -56.93 15.35
CA TYR A 83 -23.49 -57.22 15.83
C TYR A 83 -24.36 -56.15 16.58
N TYR A 84 -25.54 -55.95 15.95
CA TYR A 84 -26.89 -55.61 16.42
C TYR A 84 -27.30 -54.21 16.96
N SER A 85 -28.27 -53.65 16.23
CA SER A 85 -29.57 -53.09 16.65
C SER A 85 -29.66 -51.75 17.41
N ALA A 86 -30.48 -50.86 16.83
CA ALA A 86 -31.22 -49.75 17.45
C ALA A 86 -32.28 -50.28 18.46
N PRO A 87 -33.20 -49.47 19.09
CA PRO A 87 -33.43 -48.02 19.04
C PRO A 87 -33.82 -47.36 20.40
N GLY A 88 -34.08 -46.04 20.40
CA GLY A 88 -35.38 -45.54 20.90
C GLY A 88 -35.46 -44.68 22.18
N MET A 89 -36.17 -43.54 22.03
CA MET A 89 -37.13 -42.89 22.96
C MET A 89 -36.58 -42.05 24.14
N LYS A 90 -36.78 -40.72 24.10
CA LYS A 90 -37.91 -39.88 24.59
C LYS A 90 -37.91 -39.64 26.12
N VAL A 91 -37.68 -38.39 26.54
CA VAL A 91 -38.63 -37.47 27.23
C VAL A 91 -38.74 -37.73 28.75
N GLU A 92 -38.36 -36.76 29.60
CA GLU A 92 -39.28 -35.80 30.25
C GLU A 92 -38.61 -34.92 31.33
N ASN A 93 -39.30 -33.84 31.67
CA ASN A 93 -39.04 -32.71 32.56
C ASN A 93 -38.89 -33.06 34.06
N GLN A 94 -38.18 -32.22 34.85
CA GLN A 94 -38.72 -31.06 35.60
C GLN A 94 -37.86 -30.72 36.84
N SER A 95 -37.46 -29.45 36.93
CA SER A 95 -37.21 -28.60 38.13
C SER A 95 -36.52 -29.15 39.40
N THR A 96 -35.45 -28.46 39.84
CA THR A 96 -35.41 -27.73 41.13
C THR A 96 -34.18 -26.81 41.29
N GLN A 97 -34.50 -25.53 41.49
CA GLN A 97 -33.83 -24.46 42.25
C GLN A 97 -32.30 -24.42 42.49
N SER A 98 -31.75 -23.30 42.01
CA SER A 98 -30.96 -22.31 42.79
C SER A 98 -29.57 -22.69 43.30
N HIS A 99 -28.53 -22.25 42.59
CA HIS A 99 -27.48 -21.32 43.08
C HIS A 99 -26.34 -21.24 42.05
N ARG A 100 -26.31 -20.17 41.26
CA ARG A 100 -25.12 -19.42 40.76
C ARG A 100 -25.48 -18.66 39.49
N LEU A 101 -26.15 -17.51 39.67
CA LEU A 101 -26.12 -16.44 38.70
C LEU A 101 -24.79 -15.70 38.84
N SER A 102 -23.85 -15.94 37.92
CA SER A 102 -22.97 -14.90 37.36
C SER A 102 -22.06 -15.52 36.30
N ARG A 103 -21.96 -14.81 35.16
CA ARG A 103 -21.08 -15.04 34.00
C ARG A 103 -21.52 -16.10 32.97
N CYS A 104 -22.58 -15.78 32.25
CA CYS A 104 -22.71 -16.09 30.81
C CYS A 104 -23.35 -14.90 30.09
N LEU A 105 -22.54 -13.89 29.76
CA LEU A 105 -22.73 -13.11 28.54
C LEU A 105 -21.38 -13.10 27.82
N SER A 106 -21.05 -14.25 27.26
CA SER A 106 -20.00 -14.38 26.26
C SER A 106 -20.49 -15.36 25.21
N GLN A 107 -21.46 -14.90 24.43
CA GLN A 107 -21.72 -15.46 23.10
C GLN A 107 -21.35 -14.41 22.07
N THR A 108 -20.30 -14.76 21.33
CA THR A 108 -20.22 -14.66 19.88
C THR A 108 -20.46 -13.27 19.30
N TRP A 109 -19.38 -12.58 18.97
CA TRP A 109 -19.35 -11.83 17.73
C TRP A 109 -18.33 -12.43 16.78
N PHE A 110 -18.90 -12.96 15.70
CA PHE A 110 -18.33 -13.16 14.39
C PHE A 110 -17.27 -12.09 14.10
N SER A 111 -16.01 -12.51 14.00
CA SER A 111 -15.02 -11.72 13.28
C SER A 111 -15.20 -12.09 11.81
N SER A 112 -15.94 -11.24 11.10
CA SER A 112 -15.98 -11.28 9.64
C SER A 112 -14.54 -11.18 9.13
N SER A 113 -14.16 -12.19 8.39
CA SER A 113 -12.96 -12.29 7.58
C SER A 113 -12.83 -11.06 6.67
N GLU A 114 -11.86 -10.21 6.97
CA GLU A 114 -11.27 -9.30 5.99
C GLU A 114 -9.75 -9.44 6.04
N THR A 115 -9.21 -9.62 4.85
CA THR A 115 -7.87 -10.02 4.48
C THR A 115 -6.78 -9.18 5.15
N SER A 116 -5.82 -9.87 5.78
CA SER A 116 -4.63 -9.34 6.42
C SER A 116 -3.78 -8.49 5.46
N MET A 117 -3.47 -7.26 5.85
CA MET A 117 -2.53 -6.36 5.15
C MET A 117 -1.66 -5.64 6.18
N SER A 118 -0.35 -5.88 6.06
CA SER A 118 0.78 -5.25 6.76
C SER A 118 0.44 -4.20 7.82
N ASP A 119 0.24 -4.66 9.05
CA ASP A 119 0.30 -3.79 10.22
C ASP A 119 1.74 -3.31 10.39
N VAL A 120 1.98 -2.03 10.13
CA VAL A 120 3.18 -1.34 10.59
C VAL A 120 3.20 -1.48 12.11
N ASN A 121 4.09 -2.33 12.61
CA ASN A 121 4.14 -2.70 14.00
C ASN A 121 4.56 -1.47 14.83
N PHE A 122 3.78 -1.13 15.86
CA PHE A 122 3.96 0.05 16.71
C PHE A 122 5.20 -0.03 17.63
N GLU A 123 5.96 -1.13 17.59
CA GLU A 123 7.15 -1.32 18.40
C GLU A 123 8.41 -1.01 17.60
N GLU A 124 8.75 0.27 17.51
CA GLU A 124 10.12 0.70 17.21
C GLU A 124 10.96 0.57 18.48
N GLN A 125 11.35 -0.66 18.78
CA GLN A 125 12.46 -0.90 19.68
C GLN A 125 13.75 -0.54 18.93
N LYS A 126 14.32 0.63 19.25
CA LYS A 126 15.75 0.93 19.12
C LYS A 126 16.53 -0.04 20.03
N THR A 127 16.48 -1.33 19.71
CA THR A 127 17.41 -2.30 20.27
C THR A 127 18.67 -2.20 19.42
N ASN A 128 19.83 -2.12 20.07
CA ASN A 128 21.14 -2.42 19.46
C ASN A 128 21.16 -3.92 19.07
N LYS A 129 20.21 -4.34 18.23
CA LYS A 129 20.21 -5.67 17.63
C LYS A 129 21.32 -5.63 16.60
N LYS A 130 22.35 -6.42 16.86
CA LYS A 130 23.40 -6.70 15.87
C LYS A 130 22.69 -7.24 14.62
N VAL A 131 22.81 -6.51 13.52
CA VAL A 131 22.33 -7.01 12.23
C VAL A 131 23.32 -8.06 11.75
N LEU A 132 22.79 -9.18 11.30
CA LEU A 132 23.56 -10.35 10.93
C LEU A 132 23.21 -10.75 9.51
N GLY A 133 24.22 -11.29 8.83
CA GLY A 133 24.07 -11.90 7.53
C GLY A 133 24.46 -10.98 6.37
N SER A 134 24.46 -11.56 5.19
CA SER A 134 24.77 -10.87 3.94
C SER A 134 23.78 -11.27 2.85
N LEU A 135 23.61 -10.37 1.89
CA LEU A 135 22.75 -10.54 0.73
C LEU A 135 23.60 -10.53 -0.53
N ARG A 136 23.49 -11.58 -1.32
CA ARG A 136 24.09 -11.72 -2.64
C ARG A 136 23.03 -11.51 -3.72
N PHE A 137 23.32 -10.62 -4.65
CA PHE A 137 22.41 -10.24 -5.73
C PHE A 137 23.22 -9.84 -6.97
N SER A 138 22.57 -9.79 -8.13
CA SER A 138 23.16 -9.25 -9.35
C SER A 138 22.33 -8.13 -9.93
N VAL A 139 22.99 -7.11 -10.48
CA VAL A 139 22.32 -5.99 -11.14
C VAL A 139 23.01 -5.70 -12.47
N PHE A 140 22.22 -5.46 -13.51
CA PHE A 140 22.72 -4.92 -14.77
C PHE A 140 21.67 -4.05 -15.45
N PHE A 141 22.15 -3.17 -16.33
CA PHE A 141 21.33 -2.32 -17.14
C PHE A 141 21.48 -2.69 -18.62
N ASP A 142 20.41 -3.28 -19.17
CA ASP A 142 20.29 -3.53 -20.59
C ASP A 142 20.00 -2.22 -21.32
N ARG A 143 21.01 -1.72 -22.03
CA ARG A 143 20.91 -0.46 -22.77
C ARG A 143 20.01 -0.57 -24.01
N LEU A 144 19.87 -1.76 -24.60
CA LEU A 144 19.08 -1.95 -25.81
C LEU A 144 17.59 -1.88 -25.47
N GLU A 145 17.19 -2.53 -24.38
CA GLU A 145 15.81 -2.52 -23.90
C GLU A 145 15.51 -1.39 -22.91
N SER A 146 16.51 -0.57 -22.55
CA SER A 146 16.44 0.41 -21.47
C SER A 146 15.88 -0.18 -20.17
N ARG A 147 16.34 -1.39 -19.83
CA ARG A 147 15.77 -2.20 -18.76
C ARG A 147 16.81 -2.43 -17.67
N LEU A 148 16.50 -2.02 -16.44
CA LEU A 148 17.26 -2.41 -15.26
C LEU A 148 16.79 -3.80 -14.82
N VAL A 149 17.73 -4.73 -14.68
CA VAL A 149 17.46 -6.10 -14.23
C VAL A 149 18.17 -6.34 -12.91
N ILE A 150 17.42 -6.86 -11.95
CA ILE A 150 17.86 -7.14 -10.58
C ILE A 150 17.53 -8.61 -10.29
N CYS A 151 18.52 -9.40 -9.93
CA CYS A 151 18.32 -10.79 -9.52
C CYS A 151 18.78 -10.97 -8.08
N VAL A 152 17.85 -11.36 -7.20
CA VAL A 152 18.18 -11.68 -5.80
C VAL A 152 18.66 -13.12 -5.79
N LEU A 153 19.92 -13.37 -5.44
CA LEU A 153 20.50 -14.71 -5.56
C LEU A 153 20.34 -15.48 -4.26
N GLN A 154 20.86 -14.91 -3.16
CA GLN A 154 21.00 -15.64 -1.91
C GLN A 154 21.09 -14.70 -0.71
N ALA A 155 20.49 -15.06 0.43
CA ALA A 155 20.80 -14.48 1.73
C ALA A 155 21.44 -15.55 2.64
N GLU A 156 22.46 -15.18 3.41
CA GLU A 156 23.15 -16.11 4.33
C GLU A 156 23.50 -15.46 5.68
N GLY A 157 23.62 -16.28 6.73
CA GLY A 157 24.08 -15.86 8.05
C GLY A 157 23.04 -15.03 8.82
N LEU A 158 21.75 -15.36 8.66
CA LEU A 158 20.64 -14.57 9.21
C LEU A 158 20.37 -14.84 10.70
N SER A 159 21.01 -15.85 11.28
CA SER A 159 20.78 -16.34 12.65
C SER A 159 22.05 -16.28 13.52
N ASP A 160 21.95 -15.86 14.79
CA ASP A 160 23.08 -15.72 15.74
C ASP A 160 23.37 -16.98 16.58
N SER A 161 23.05 -18.19 16.09
CA SER A 161 23.25 -19.52 16.72
C SER A 161 22.17 -20.06 17.67
N GLY A 162 21.92 -21.38 17.57
CA GLY A 162 21.39 -22.24 18.65
C GLY A 162 19.94 -22.69 18.53
N GLU A 163 19.00 -21.77 18.28
CA GLU A 163 17.58 -22.12 18.16
C GLU A 163 17.22 -22.36 16.69
N ALA A 164 16.88 -23.61 16.37
CA ALA A 164 16.31 -24.00 15.09
C ALA A 164 14.87 -23.47 14.95
N THR A 165 14.68 -22.16 15.11
CA THR A 165 13.45 -21.52 14.65
C THR A 165 13.48 -21.59 13.14
N SER A 166 12.51 -22.30 12.55
CA SER A 166 12.35 -22.40 11.10
C SER A 166 12.10 -21.01 10.52
N MET A 167 13.16 -20.29 10.15
CA MET A 167 13.05 -19.00 9.47
C MET A 167 12.39 -19.17 8.12
N GLN A 168 11.63 -18.16 7.72
CA GLN A 168 11.01 -18.06 6.41
C GLN A 168 11.39 -16.72 5.77
N PRO A 169 12.68 -16.54 5.41
CA PRO A 169 13.14 -15.31 4.82
C PRO A 169 12.54 -15.04 3.43
N PHE A 170 12.27 -13.77 3.18
CA PHE A 170 12.01 -13.20 1.86
C PHE A 170 12.66 -11.82 1.77
N VAL A 171 12.87 -11.34 0.54
CA VAL A 171 13.49 -10.04 0.27
C VAL A 171 12.47 -9.14 -0.41
N LYS A 172 12.25 -7.98 0.20
CA LYS A 172 11.48 -6.89 -0.40
C LYS A 172 12.44 -5.97 -1.13
N VAL A 173 12.25 -5.85 -2.44
CA VAL A 173 13.10 -5.07 -3.34
C VAL A 173 12.38 -3.78 -3.72
N ARG A 174 13.00 -2.64 -3.47
CA ARG A 174 12.47 -1.31 -3.86
C ARG A 174 13.48 -0.58 -4.73
N LEU A 175 13.03 -0.15 -5.90
CA LEU A 175 13.77 0.80 -6.73
C LEU A 175 13.38 2.22 -6.33
N MET A 176 14.32 2.98 -5.79
CA MET A 176 14.11 4.33 -5.30
C MET A 176 14.74 5.37 -6.23
N LYS A 177 14.07 6.50 -6.44
CA LYS A 177 14.55 7.65 -7.21
C LYS A 177 14.69 8.87 -6.31
N ALA A 178 15.84 9.53 -6.35
CA ALA A 178 16.08 10.81 -5.70
C ALA A 178 15.40 11.94 -6.49
N GLY A 179 14.64 12.77 -5.79
CA GLY A 179 14.07 14.01 -6.29
C GLY A 179 15.18 14.92 -6.80
N LEU A 180 15.02 15.46 -8.01
CA LEU A 180 15.92 16.47 -8.51
C LEU A 180 15.66 17.75 -7.71
N GLU A 181 16.63 18.20 -6.92
CA GLU A 181 16.55 19.52 -6.27
C GLU A 181 16.51 20.59 -7.37
N GLY A 182 15.31 21.06 -7.67
CA GLY A 182 15.04 22.07 -8.68
C GLY A 182 13.95 23.01 -8.23
N THR A 183 14.34 24.25 -7.89
CA THR A 183 13.50 25.45 -7.71
C THR A 183 12.57 25.50 -6.50
N GLY A 184 13.14 25.88 -5.35
CA GLY A 184 12.34 26.31 -4.20
C GLY A 184 13.17 26.59 -2.96
N LYS A 185 14.00 27.65 -2.97
CA LYS A 185 14.58 28.22 -1.74
C LYS A 185 13.45 28.52 -0.74
N ARG A 186 13.30 27.66 0.27
CA ARG A 186 12.83 28.02 1.61
C ARG A 186 13.45 27.03 2.60
N SER A 187 14.76 27.15 2.74
CA SER A 187 15.50 26.58 3.86
C SER A 187 14.85 27.06 5.15
N LEU A 188 14.28 26.10 5.88
CA LEU A 188 14.16 26.20 7.32
C LEU A 188 15.58 26.49 7.84
N LYS A 189 15.79 27.67 8.45
CA LYS A 189 17.02 27.93 9.19
C LYS A 189 17.11 26.86 10.29
N LYS A 190 17.98 25.87 10.12
CA LYS A 190 18.43 25.01 11.21
C LYS A 190 19.84 25.48 11.57
N GLU A 191 19.96 26.06 12.75
CA GLU A 191 21.27 26.31 13.33
C GLU A 191 21.83 25.00 13.88
N ARG A 192 23.02 24.67 13.39
CA ARG A 192 24.10 23.91 14.05
C ARG A 192 23.95 22.38 14.15
N GLY A 193 24.75 21.69 13.32
CA GLY A 193 25.32 20.38 13.61
C GLY A 193 24.91 19.26 12.63
N GLU A 194 25.74 19.04 11.62
CA GLU A 194 25.78 17.88 10.70
C GLU A 194 24.47 17.53 9.96
N GLU A 195 24.29 18.15 8.80
CA GLU A 195 23.18 17.86 7.89
C GLU A 195 23.71 17.20 6.61
N SER A 196 23.37 15.93 6.40
CA SER A 196 23.28 15.44 5.03
C SER A 196 22.06 16.12 4.39
N PRO A 197 22.15 16.68 3.17
CA PRO A 197 20.99 17.28 2.52
C PRO A 197 19.91 16.19 2.41
N SER A 198 18.75 16.43 3.02
CA SER A 198 17.68 15.46 3.13
C SER A 198 17.03 15.26 1.75
N THR A 199 17.71 14.48 0.92
CA THR A 199 17.28 14.12 -0.43
C THR A 199 15.94 13.42 -0.31
N LEU A 200 14.93 13.98 -0.99
CA LEU A 200 13.61 13.37 -1.04
C LEU A 200 13.65 12.17 -2.00
N TRP A 201 13.25 11.00 -1.53
CA TRP A 201 13.17 9.79 -2.35
C TRP A 201 11.73 9.48 -2.75
N ALA A 202 11.56 8.72 -3.82
CA ALA A 202 10.30 8.04 -4.09
C ALA A 202 10.53 6.61 -4.57
N VAL A 203 9.61 5.73 -4.20
CA VAL A 203 9.58 4.35 -4.68
C VAL A 203 8.99 4.37 -6.09
N LEU A 204 9.78 3.91 -7.07
CA LEU A 204 9.32 3.71 -8.45
C LEU A 204 8.59 2.39 -8.60
N GLN A 205 9.13 1.34 -7.98
CA GLN A 205 8.61 0.00 -8.06
C GLN A 205 9.02 -0.81 -6.81
N GLU A 206 8.11 -1.66 -6.36
CA GLU A 206 8.32 -2.62 -5.28
C GLU A 206 8.07 -4.03 -5.81
N TRP A 207 8.89 -4.98 -5.39
CA TRP A 207 8.73 -6.41 -5.63
C TRP A 207 9.03 -7.19 -4.35
N ASP A 208 8.44 -8.37 -4.25
CA ASP A 208 8.74 -9.34 -3.18
C ASP A 208 9.27 -10.61 -3.83
N THR A 209 10.37 -11.17 -3.29
CA THR A 209 10.82 -12.51 -3.66
C THR A 209 9.86 -13.56 -3.12
N ARG A 210 10.04 -14.80 -3.57
CA ARG A 210 9.40 -15.93 -2.91
C ARG A 210 9.91 -16.09 -1.48
N ILE A 211 9.08 -16.71 -0.65
CA ILE A 211 9.42 -17.08 0.72
C ILE A 211 10.17 -18.41 0.68
N VAL A 212 11.36 -18.45 1.29
CA VAL A 212 12.17 -19.67 1.40
C VAL A 212 12.07 -20.20 2.83
N LYS A 213 11.64 -21.45 3.02
CA LYS A 213 11.42 -22.01 4.36
C LYS A 213 12.63 -22.81 4.85
N GLY A 214 12.95 -22.67 6.14
CA GLY A 214 13.79 -23.60 6.88
C GLY A 214 15.27 -23.62 6.49
N SER A 215 15.81 -22.51 5.97
CA SER A 215 17.21 -22.41 5.59
C SER A 215 17.84 -21.11 6.08
N ASP A 216 18.97 -21.22 6.79
CA ASP A 216 19.86 -20.10 7.15
C ASP A 216 20.65 -19.58 5.93
N LYS A 217 20.63 -20.35 4.83
CA LYS A 217 21.12 -19.99 3.50
C LYS A 217 19.97 -20.02 2.50
N ALA A 218 19.24 -18.91 2.39
CA ALA A 218 18.05 -18.83 1.54
C ALA A 218 18.44 -18.56 0.09
N LEU A 219 18.01 -19.43 -0.84
CA LEU A 219 18.25 -19.30 -2.28
C LEU A 219 16.99 -18.82 -3.01
N PHE A 220 17.05 -17.64 -3.59
CA PHE A 220 15.95 -17.01 -4.32
C PHE A 220 16.12 -17.20 -5.83
N GLY A 221 17.11 -16.59 -6.47
CA GLY A 221 17.20 -16.60 -7.94
C GLY A 221 15.97 -15.98 -8.63
N ASP A 222 15.21 -15.14 -7.93
CA ASP A 222 14.09 -14.41 -8.50
C ASP A 222 14.63 -13.18 -9.24
N GLU A 223 14.15 -12.96 -10.46
CA GLU A 223 14.56 -11.84 -11.32
C GLU A 223 13.44 -10.82 -11.44
N PHE A 224 13.80 -9.55 -11.27
CA PHE A 224 12.93 -8.39 -11.42
C PHE A 224 13.48 -7.46 -12.47
N SER A 225 12.59 -6.82 -13.22
CA SER A 225 13.00 -5.88 -14.25
C SER A 225 12.13 -4.62 -14.25
N PHE A 226 12.76 -3.49 -14.60
CA PHE A 226 12.10 -2.19 -14.68
C PHE A 226 12.55 -1.44 -15.93
N ILE A 227 11.58 -1.00 -16.74
CA ILE A 227 11.84 -0.26 -17.96
C ILE A 227 12.00 1.23 -17.63
N LEU A 228 13.15 1.80 -17.98
CA LEU A 228 13.50 3.19 -17.76
C LEU A 228 13.24 3.99 -19.05
N GLN A 229 12.25 4.87 -19.02
CA GLN A 229 11.88 5.67 -20.20
C GLN A 229 12.91 6.75 -20.57
N GLU A 230 13.75 7.18 -19.62
CA GLU A 230 14.81 8.17 -19.84
C GLU A 230 16.18 7.61 -19.45
N THR A 231 17.05 7.38 -20.42
CA THR A 231 18.32 6.65 -20.21
C THR A 231 19.47 7.55 -19.73
N LYS A 232 19.46 8.84 -20.08
CA LYS A 232 20.59 9.74 -19.75
C LYS A 232 20.49 10.21 -18.31
N ASN A 233 21.49 9.83 -17.52
CA ASN A 233 21.72 10.27 -16.14
C ASN A 233 20.69 9.85 -15.08
N ILE A 234 19.58 9.19 -15.43
CA ILE A 234 18.59 8.74 -14.44
C ILE A 234 19.21 7.79 -13.41
N LEU A 235 20.11 6.90 -13.85
CA LEU A 235 20.78 5.91 -13.01
C LEU A 235 21.55 6.56 -11.85
N HIS A 236 22.06 7.79 -12.04
CA HIS A 236 22.77 8.53 -10.99
C HIS A 236 21.86 8.98 -9.84
N HIS A 237 20.55 8.98 -10.07
CA HIS A 237 19.53 9.32 -9.08
C HIS A 237 18.79 8.08 -8.56
N LEU A 238 19.20 6.87 -8.95
CA LEU A 238 18.58 5.63 -8.49
C LEU A 238 19.36 4.99 -7.37
N LYS A 239 18.63 4.42 -6.42
CA LYS A 239 19.12 3.58 -5.33
C LYS A 239 18.28 2.31 -5.30
N LEU A 240 18.93 1.18 -5.15
CA LEU A 240 18.29 -0.10 -4.87
C LEU A 240 18.27 -0.31 -3.35
N ARG A 241 17.08 -0.52 -2.79
CA ARG A 241 16.90 -0.89 -1.37
C ARG A 241 16.33 -2.29 -1.30
N MET A 242 17.01 -3.18 -0.60
CA MET A 242 16.60 -4.58 -0.41
C MET A 242 16.50 -4.87 1.07
N GLU A 243 15.31 -5.19 1.54
CA GLU A 243 15.02 -5.48 2.93
C GLU A 243 14.83 -6.99 3.10
N VAL A 244 15.69 -7.63 3.90
CA VAL A 244 15.55 -9.05 4.24
C VAL A 244 14.63 -9.16 5.44
N ARG A 245 13.51 -9.87 5.27
CA ARG A 245 12.45 -10.00 6.27
C ARG A 245 12.18 -11.46 6.54
N ASP A 246 11.83 -11.78 7.79
CA ASP A 246 11.37 -13.09 8.21
C ASP A 246 9.85 -13.11 8.35
N PHE A 247 9.23 -14.16 7.80
CA PHE A 247 7.79 -14.37 7.90
C PHE A 247 7.46 -15.37 9.01
N ASP A 248 6.86 -14.89 10.10
CA ASP A 248 6.50 -15.72 11.25
C ASP A 248 5.17 -16.47 11.01
N LYS A 249 4.93 -17.53 11.79
CA LYS A 249 3.72 -18.38 11.81
C LYS A 249 2.41 -17.62 12.05
N PHE A 250 2.48 -16.41 12.60
CA PHE A 250 1.34 -15.52 12.81
C PHE A 250 1.18 -14.47 11.70
N SER A 251 1.81 -14.67 10.55
CA SER A 251 1.83 -13.73 9.42
C SER A 251 2.44 -12.36 9.76
N ARG A 252 3.32 -12.32 10.76
CA ARG A 252 4.06 -11.12 11.15
C ARG A 252 5.37 -11.08 10.39
N GLN A 253 5.71 -9.90 9.88
CA GLN A 253 6.95 -9.67 9.14
C GLN A 253 7.96 -8.97 10.05
N THR A 254 9.08 -9.62 10.33
CA THR A 254 10.18 -9.03 11.12
C THR A 254 11.30 -8.63 10.18
N LEU A 255 11.73 -7.37 10.23
CA LEU A 255 12.87 -6.92 9.44
C LEU A 255 14.18 -7.41 10.08
N LEU A 256 14.97 -8.17 9.34
CA LEU A 256 16.26 -8.69 9.79
C LEU A 256 17.38 -7.69 9.51
N GLY A 257 17.36 -7.06 8.34
CA GLY A 257 18.31 -6.04 7.93
C GLY A 257 18.05 -5.55 6.51
N GLU A 258 18.83 -4.58 6.06
CA GLU A 258 18.70 -4.03 4.71
C GLU A 258 20.04 -3.81 4.00
N VAL A 259 19.99 -3.80 2.67
CA VAL A 259 21.08 -3.39 1.79
C VAL A 259 20.63 -2.19 0.95
N ASN A 260 21.44 -1.15 0.93
CA ASN A 260 21.19 0.09 0.19
C ASN A 260 22.33 0.36 -0.79
N ILE A 261 22.03 0.33 -2.10
CA ILE A 261 23.03 0.44 -3.16
C ILE A 261 22.68 1.61 -4.09
N PRO A 262 23.44 2.71 -4.07
CA PRO A 262 23.35 3.76 -5.09
C PRO A 262 23.85 3.24 -6.44
N LEU A 263 23.04 3.35 -7.50
CA LEU A 263 23.42 2.87 -8.83
C LEU A 263 24.40 3.80 -9.55
N LYS A 264 24.63 4.99 -9.01
CA LYS A 264 25.49 6.05 -9.57
C LYS A 264 26.93 5.63 -9.85
N HIS A 265 27.49 4.75 -9.02
CA HIS A 265 28.93 4.43 -9.00
C HIS A 265 29.24 3.01 -9.47
N LEU A 266 28.23 2.27 -9.91
CA LEU A 266 28.39 0.88 -10.35
C LEU A 266 28.48 0.81 -11.86
N ASP A 267 29.46 0.06 -12.37
CA ASP A 267 29.47 -0.32 -13.79
C ASP A 267 28.54 -1.52 -14.00
N ILE A 268 27.27 -1.19 -14.26
CA ILE A 268 26.19 -2.15 -14.50
C ILE A 268 25.99 -2.42 -16.00
N SER A 269 27.00 -2.19 -16.83
CA SER A 269 26.93 -2.47 -18.28
C SER A 269 26.86 -3.99 -18.57
N PHE A 270 27.29 -4.81 -17.62
CA PHE A 270 27.20 -6.27 -17.62
C PHE A 270 26.64 -6.75 -16.26
N PRO A 271 26.15 -8.00 -16.15
CA PRO A 271 25.75 -8.62 -14.88
C PRO A 271 26.83 -8.47 -13.79
N LEU A 272 26.61 -7.51 -12.88
CA LEU A 272 27.48 -7.27 -11.73
C LEU A 272 26.89 -7.99 -10.52
N VAL A 273 27.63 -8.98 -10.01
CA VAL A 273 27.26 -9.72 -8.79
C VAL A 273 27.91 -9.04 -7.59
N LEU A 274 27.10 -8.69 -6.60
CA LEU A 274 27.53 -8.07 -5.35
C LEU A 274 27.13 -8.97 -4.17
N GLN A 275 27.93 -8.90 -3.11
CA GLN A 275 27.66 -9.53 -1.82
C GLN A 275 27.89 -8.48 -0.75
N GLU A 276 26.83 -8.10 -0.06
CA GLU A 276 26.83 -6.98 0.88
C GLU A 276 26.30 -7.43 2.23
N ASP A 277 26.94 -6.95 3.29
CA ASP A 277 26.50 -7.22 4.65
C ASP A 277 25.22 -6.45 4.97
N LEU A 278 24.30 -7.10 5.66
CA LEU A 278 23.05 -6.48 6.10
C LEU A 278 23.33 -5.38 7.12
N GLN A 279 22.70 -4.23 6.90
CA GLN A 279 22.80 -3.06 7.75
C GLN A 279 21.52 -2.83 8.55
N ALA A 280 21.65 -2.03 9.61
CA ALA A 280 20.51 -1.57 10.37
C ALA A 280 19.56 -0.75 9.48
N PRO A 281 18.24 -0.90 9.65
CA PRO A 281 17.27 -0.24 8.79
C PRO A 281 17.36 1.28 8.92
N GLN A 282 17.55 1.95 7.78
CA GLN A 282 17.56 3.38 7.64
C GLN A 282 16.19 3.88 7.17
N LYS A 283 15.77 5.03 7.70
CA LYS A 283 14.57 5.72 7.24
C LYS A 283 14.94 6.70 6.14
N ASP A 284 14.30 6.58 4.98
CA ASP A 284 14.48 7.53 3.87
C ASP A 284 13.36 8.57 3.89
N LEU A 285 13.70 9.84 3.70
CA LEU A 285 12.72 10.92 3.59
C LEU A 285 12.04 10.87 2.22
N VAL A 286 10.72 10.70 2.20
CA VAL A 286 9.92 10.58 0.96
C VAL A 286 8.96 11.75 0.72
N GLY A 287 8.79 12.60 1.74
CA GLY A 287 7.90 13.73 1.68
C GLY A 287 7.75 14.45 3.01
N GLU A 288 6.78 15.35 3.06
CA GLU A 288 6.37 16.05 4.27
C GLU A 288 4.85 16.07 4.39
N VAL A 289 4.34 16.00 5.61
CA VAL A 289 2.90 16.08 5.90
C VAL A 289 2.64 17.23 6.85
N LEU A 290 1.70 18.10 6.50
CA LEU A 290 1.17 19.12 7.39
C LEU A 290 0.00 18.53 8.17
N LEU A 291 0.25 18.25 9.45
CA LEU A 291 -0.71 17.67 10.37
C LEU A 291 -1.20 18.76 11.32
N SER A 292 -2.51 18.79 11.60
CA SER A 292 -3.15 19.62 12.60
C SER A 292 -3.62 18.75 13.76
N LEU A 293 -3.26 19.09 14.99
CA LEU A 293 -3.67 18.38 16.19
C LEU A 293 -4.44 19.30 17.12
N LYS A 294 -5.59 18.83 17.60
CA LYS A 294 -6.40 19.53 18.59
C LYS A 294 -6.94 18.54 19.62
N PHE A 295 -6.65 18.83 20.89
CA PHE A 295 -7.14 18.02 22.00
C PHE A 295 -8.25 18.75 22.78
N LEU A 296 -9.36 18.04 23.03
CA LEU A 296 -10.49 18.48 23.84
C LEU A 296 -10.62 17.60 25.09
N PRO A 297 -10.08 18.01 26.25
CA PRO A 297 -10.08 17.20 27.47
C PRO A 297 -11.47 16.85 27.97
N THR A 298 -12.40 17.82 27.94
CA THR A 298 -13.76 17.67 28.50
C THR A 298 -14.56 16.57 27.81
N SER A 299 -14.36 16.37 26.51
CA SER A 299 -15.04 15.34 25.72
C SER A 299 -14.15 14.15 25.40
N GLN A 300 -12.91 14.13 25.91
CA GLN A 300 -11.88 13.12 25.62
C GLN A 300 -11.70 12.89 24.11
N ARG A 301 -11.74 13.98 23.33
CA ARG A 301 -11.64 13.96 21.87
C ARG A 301 -10.28 14.43 21.41
N LEU A 302 -9.67 13.67 20.51
CA LEU A 302 -8.49 14.06 19.75
C LEU A 302 -8.89 14.23 18.28
N GLU A 303 -8.77 15.45 17.78
CA GLU A 303 -8.99 15.80 16.39
C GLU A 303 -7.63 15.80 15.67
N VAL A 304 -7.50 14.96 14.64
CA VAL A 304 -6.31 14.83 13.80
C VAL A 304 -6.66 15.29 12.39
N GLY A 305 -6.20 16.48 12.03
CA GLY A 305 -6.40 17.10 10.72
C GLY A 305 -5.25 16.81 9.76
N LEU A 306 -5.51 16.09 8.67
CA LEU A 306 -4.59 15.98 7.55
C LEU A 306 -4.82 17.16 6.60
N LEU A 307 -3.89 18.11 6.56
CA LEU A 307 -4.06 19.33 5.76
C LEU A 307 -3.45 19.17 4.37
N LYS A 308 -2.14 18.90 4.30
CA LYS A 308 -1.37 18.85 3.05
C LYS A 308 -0.30 17.78 3.09
N ILE A 309 0.02 17.20 1.95
CA ILE A 309 1.14 16.28 1.76
C ILE A 309 2.00 16.78 0.59
N ARG A 310 3.32 16.85 0.81
CA ARG A 310 4.33 17.12 -0.22
C ARG A 310 5.10 15.84 -0.50
N THR A 311 5.30 15.51 -1.77
CA THR A 311 6.10 14.33 -2.17
C THR A 311 7.11 14.72 -3.25
N ALA A 312 8.19 13.94 -3.39
CA ALA A 312 9.29 14.21 -4.30
C ALA A 312 8.88 14.27 -5.79
N PHE A 313 7.83 13.53 -6.19
CA PHE A 313 7.39 13.43 -7.58
C PHE A 313 5.86 13.49 -7.70
N PRO A 314 5.32 14.51 -8.39
CA PRO A 314 3.89 14.64 -8.61
C PRO A 314 3.31 13.69 -9.68
N ASN A 315 4.13 13.26 -10.65
CA ASN A 315 3.63 12.75 -11.94
C ASN A 315 4.09 11.33 -12.28
N ILE A 316 4.25 10.44 -11.28
CA ILE A 316 4.61 9.02 -11.57
C ILE A 316 3.45 8.32 -12.30
N CYS A 317 2.20 8.69 -12.00
CA CYS A 317 1.02 8.21 -12.69
C CYS A 317 -0.05 9.31 -12.72
N SER A 318 -0.55 9.67 -13.90
CA SER A 318 -1.56 10.73 -14.10
C SER A 318 -2.91 10.44 -13.45
N TYR A 319 -3.15 9.18 -13.05
CA TYR A 319 -4.39 8.71 -12.43
C TYR A 319 -4.18 8.21 -10.99
N ALA A 320 -3.06 8.54 -10.37
CA ALA A 320 -2.81 8.21 -8.98
C ALA A 320 -3.62 9.12 -8.04
N ALA A 321 -4.21 8.52 -7.01
CA ALA A 321 -4.81 9.21 -5.89
C ALA A 321 -4.11 8.81 -4.59
N LEU A 322 -4.00 9.77 -3.67
CA LEU A 322 -3.45 9.57 -2.33
C LEU A 322 -4.58 9.47 -1.32
N TYR A 323 -4.44 8.56 -0.36
CA TYR A 323 -5.25 8.56 0.86
C TYR A 323 -4.36 8.23 2.06
N ALA A 324 -4.75 8.68 3.24
CA ALA A 324 -4.05 8.35 4.48
C ALA A 324 -4.89 7.43 5.36
N LYS A 325 -4.23 6.50 6.04
CA LYS A 325 -4.76 5.75 7.19
C LYS A 325 -4.15 6.35 8.45
N ILE A 326 -4.99 6.83 9.36
CA ILE A 326 -4.59 7.36 10.65
C ILE A 326 -5.02 6.39 11.73
N SER A 327 -4.06 5.90 12.52
CA SER A 327 -4.31 5.09 13.71
C SER A 327 -3.80 5.81 14.94
N VAL A 328 -4.58 5.72 16.02
CA VAL A 328 -4.21 6.25 17.33
C VAL A 328 -4.11 5.07 18.28
N GLN A 329 -2.99 4.97 18.98
CA GLN A 329 -2.78 4.02 20.05
C GLN A 329 -2.53 4.80 21.33
N CYS A 330 -3.25 4.48 22.39
CA CYS A 330 -3.03 5.05 23.72
C CYS A 330 -2.76 3.90 24.70
N ASN A 331 -1.63 3.94 25.40
CA ASN A 331 -1.11 2.82 26.17
C ASN A 331 -1.06 1.53 25.31
N GLN A 332 -1.79 0.49 25.72
CA GLN A 332 -1.94 -0.79 25.02
C GLN A 332 -3.20 -0.84 24.14
N SER A 333 -4.05 0.20 24.20
CA SER A 333 -5.33 0.25 23.50
C SER A 333 -5.15 0.89 22.12
N LYS A 334 -5.26 0.08 21.07
CA LYS A 334 -5.31 0.55 19.68
C LYS A 334 -6.74 0.95 19.32
N LEU A 335 -6.93 2.21 18.94
CA LEU A 335 -8.22 2.69 18.45
C LEU A 335 -8.44 2.27 16.99
N LYS A 336 -9.71 2.19 16.58
CA LYS A 336 -10.07 1.85 15.21
C LYS A 336 -9.41 2.84 14.25
N PRO A 337 -8.60 2.38 13.27
CA PRO A 337 -7.99 3.26 12.30
C PRO A 337 -9.06 3.89 11.42
N GLN A 338 -8.85 5.16 11.06
CA GLN A 338 -9.72 5.91 10.16
C GLN A 338 -8.95 6.23 8.88
N LYS A 339 -9.65 6.34 7.75
CA LYS A 339 -9.06 6.66 6.45
C LYS A 339 -9.62 8.00 5.97
N THR A 340 -8.79 8.77 5.29
CA THR A 340 -9.25 9.96 4.56
C THR A 340 -9.92 9.56 3.25
N SER A 341 -10.56 10.52 2.60
CA SER A 341 -10.92 10.39 1.19
C SER A 341 -9.65 10.27 0.33
N ALA A 342 -9.82 9.70 -0.87
CA ALA A 342 -8.77 9.63 -1.86
C ALA A 342 -8.75 10.92 -2.67
N VAL A 343 -7.62 11.61 -2.70
CA VAL A 343 -7.41 12.88 -3.39
C VAL A 343 -6.41 12.68 -4.51
N VAL A 344 -6.68 13.22 -5.70
CA VAL A 344 -5.77 13.13 -6.86
C VAL A 344 -4.37 13.61 -6.48
N ARG A 345 -3.36 12.80 -6.79
CA ARG A 345 -1.97 13.07 -6.45
C ARG A 345 -1.48 14.29 -7.20
N SER A 346 -0.83 15.19 -6.47
CA SER A 346 -0.10 16.34 -7.02
C SER A 346 1.16 16.62 -6.19
N ALA A 347 1.96 17.62 -6.59
CA ALA A 347 3.20 17.96 -5.88
C ALA A 347 2.92 18.35 -4.42
N VAL A 348 1.80 19.03 -4.21
CA VAL A 348 1.24 19.35 -2.89
C VAL A 348 -0.23 18.94 -2.89
N THR A 349 -0.50 17.73 -2.39
CA THR A 349 -1.86 17.19 -2.32
C THR A 349 -2.56 17.77 -1.09
N VAL A 350 -3.72 18.40 -1.27
CA VAL A 350 -4.48 19.06 -0.20
C VAL A 350 -5.67 18.18 0.19
N PHE A 351 -5.73 17.81 1.47
CA PHE A 351 -6.81 16.99 2.03
C PHE A 351 -7.81 17.86 2.82
N ASN A 352 -7.31 18.69 3.75
CA ASN A 352 -8.12 19.45 4.70
C ASN A 352 -9.19 18.60 5.42
N GLU A 353 -8.87 17.34 5.73
CA GLU A 353 -9.77 16.40 6.39
C GLU A 353 -9.42 16.27 7.87
N VAL A 354 -10.43 16.29 8.73
CA VAL A 354 -10.26 16.12 10.18
C VAL A 354 -10.92 14.82 10.62
N LEU A 355 -10.11 13.92 11.18
CA LEU A 355 -10.55 12.65 11.75
C LEU A 355 -10.61 12.77 13.27
N ILE A 356 -11.68 12.27 13.87
CA ILE A 356 -11.97 12.44 15.30
C ILE A 356 -11.82 11.09 16.01
N PHE A 357 -10.96 11.05 17.03
CA PHE A 357 -10.73 9.87 17.84
C PHE A 357 -11.21 10.12 19.28
N LEU A 358 -11.93 9.16 19.83
CA LEU A 358 -12.33 9.14 21.24
C LEU A 358 -11.24 8.43 22.04
N LEU A 359 -10.63 9.13 23.00
CA LEU A 359 -9.53 8.58 23.79
C LEU A 359 -10.08 7.78 24.99
N PRO A 360 -9.51 6.59 25.29
CA PRO A 360 -9.89 5.81 26.45
C PRO A 360 -9.16 6.36 27.70
N ASP A 361 -9.92 6.86 28.67
CA ASP A 361 -9.44 7.51 29.89
C ASP A 361 -8.48 8.70 29.62
N PHE A 362 -8.08 9.47 30.65
CA PHE A 362 -7.25 10.68 30.49
C PHE A 362 -5.79 10.41 30.05
N ALA A 363 -5.54 9.35 29.28
CA ALA A 363 -4.24 8.80 28.90
C ALA A 363 -3.54 9.53 27.74
N VAL A 364 -3.70 10.84 27.60
CA VAL A 364 -3.03 11.63 26.54
C VAL A 364 -1.51 11.55 26.67
N ASP A 365 -1.00 11.37 27.88
CA ASP A 365 0.44 11.31 28.14
C ASP A 365 1.15 10.08 27.54
N GLN A 366 0.40 9.10 27.03
CA GLN A 366 0.94 7.88 26.44
C GLN A 366 0.18 7.51 25.15
N CYS A 367 -0.07 8.50 24.29
CA CYS A 367 -0.66 8.28 22.97
C CYS A 367 0.35 8.48 21.84
N LYS A 368 0.21 7.64 20.81
CA LYS A 368 0.94 7.68 19.54
C LYS A 368 -0.05 7.70 18.39
N ILE A 369 0.15 8.63 17.47
CA ILE A 369 -0.57 8.75 16.20
C ILE A 369 0.37 8.24 15.11
N LEU A 370 -0.07 7.25 14.35
CA LEU A 370 0.59 6.80 13.13
C LEU A 370 -0.25 7.23 11.93
N VAL A 371 0.36 7.99 11.03
CA VAL A 371 -0.24 8.38 9.75
C VAL A 371 0.52 7.67 8.64
N SER A 372 -0.15 6.78 7.93
CA SER A 372 0.38 6.05 6.78
C SER A 372 -0.27 6.56 5.50
N VAL A 373 0.53 7.01 4.53
CA VAL A 373 0.08 7.59 3.27
C VAL A 373 0.22 6.55 2.17
N TYR A 374 -0.86 6.28 1.47
CA TYR A 374 -0.93 5.30 0.40
C TYR A 374 -1.26 5.97 -0.93
N GLU A 375 -0.71 5.39 -2.00
CA GLU A 375 -1.09 5.64 -3.37
C GLU A 375 -2.01 4.52 -3.87
N THR A 376 -3.05 4.90 -4.62
CA THR A 376 -3.90 3.98 -5.36
C THR A 376 -4.03 4.46 -6.80
N CYS A 377 -3.92 3.55 -7.77
CA CYS A 377 -4.19 3.85 -9.18
C CYS A 377 -5.61 3.38 -9.53
N THR A 378 -6.36 4.18 -10.27
CA THR A 378 -7.76 3.86 -10.61
C THR A 378 -7.88 2.81 -11.72
N ASP A 379 -6.84 2.60 -12.53
CA ASP A 379 -6.88 1.79 -13.75
C ASP A 379 -6.25 0.39 -13.59
N ALA A 380 -5.41 0.21 -12.56
CA ALA A 380 -4.80 -1.08 -12.23
C ALA A 380 -5.51 -1.70 -11.01
N LYS A 381 -5.89 -2.97 -11.13
CA LYS A 381 -6.58 -3.77 -10.12
C LYS A 381 -5.89 -3.65 -8.73
N SER A 382 -6.39 -2.76 -7.90
CA SER A 382 -6.05 -2.51 -6.49
C SER A 382 -4.57 -2.62 -6.07
N SER A 383 -3.61 -2.13 -6.87
CA SER A 383 -2.24 -1.98 -6.38
C SER A 383 -2.16 -0.75 -5.47
N ARG A 384 -2.40 -0.97 -4.17
CA ARG A 384 -2.16 0.03 -3.14
C ARG A 384 -0.68 0.01 -2.78
N SER A 385 0.00 1.14 -2.93
CA SER A 385 1.42 1.28 -2.58
C SER A 385 1.57 2.18 -1.37
N LEU A 386 2.41 1.80 -0.40
CA LEU A 386 2.74 2.67 0.72
C LEU A 386 3.77 3.70 0.25
N ILE A 387 3.44 4.99 0.32
CA ILE A 387 4.40 6.07 0.05
C ILE A 387 5.34 6.24 1.23
N GLY A 388 4.78 6.26 2.43
CA GLY A 388 5.52 6.43 3.66
C GLY A 388 4.59 6.62 4.85
N HIS A 389 5.18 6.79 6.02
CA HIS A 389 4.47 6.99 7.27
C HIS A 389 5.19 7.98 8.17
N LEU A 390 4.47 8.53 9.14
CA LEU A 390 5.01 9.34 10.21
C LEU A 390 4.34 8.94 11.53
N CYS A 391 5.07 9.10 12.62
CA CYS A 391 4.57 8.86 13.97
C CYS A 391 4.71 10.16 14.77
N VAL A 392 3.63 10.58 15.43
CA VAL A 392 3.61 11.74 16.33
C VAL A 392 3.04 11.27 17.66
N GLY A 393 3.74 11.50 18.75
CA GLY A 393 3.25 11.07 20.05
C GLY A 393 4.25 11.36 21.15
N LYS A 394 3.81 11.16 22.39
CA LYS A 394 4.69 11.22 23.56
C LYS A 394 5.09 9.80 23.89
N ASP A 395 6.37 9.50 23.71
CA ASP A 395 6.97 8.29 24.27
C ASP A 395 7.78 8.67 25.51
N ARG A 396 8.02 7.72 26.41
CA ARG A 396 8.78 7.96 27.66
C ARG A 396 10.20 8.49 27.41
N ASN A 397 10.75 8.23 26.22
CA ASN A 397 12.14 8.52 25.87
C ASN A 397 12.29 9.54 24.73
N LEU A 398 11.19 9.97 24.10
CA LEU A 398 11.19 10.88 22.95
C LEU A 398 10.01 11.85 23.09
N GLU A 399 10.34 13.12 23.30
CA GLU A 399 9.34 14.20 23.32
C GLU A 399 9.13 14.73 21.89
N ASP A 400 7.93 14.54 21.36
CA ASP A 400 7.51 15.20 20.12
C ASP A 400 7.06 16.63 20.42
N GLU A 401 7.70 17.60 19.75
CA GLU A 401 7.41 19.02 19.94
C GLU A 401 5.98 19.38 19.50
N HIS A 402 5.44 18.74 18.44
CA HIS A 402 4.06 18.95 18.01
C HIS A 402 3.08 18.48 19.08
N TRP A 403 3.32 17.30 19.65
CA TRP A 403 2.51 16.77 20.74
C TRP A 403 2.55 17.70 21.96
N THR A 404 3.74 18.16 22.32
CA THR A 404 3.95 19.08 23.44
C THR A 404 3.19 20.40 23.24
N LEU A 405 3.25 20.98 22.04
CA LEU A 405 2.51 22.18 21.70
C LEU A 405 0.98 21.96 21.76
N MET A 406 0.49 20.83 21.23
CA MET A 406 -0.93 20.48 21.32
C MET A 406 -1.42 20.40 22.77
N VAL A 407 -0.65 19.74 23.66
CA VAL A 407 -1.02 19.60 25.07
C VAL A 407 -0.99 20.96 25.81
N ARG A 408 -0.09 21.88 25.42
CA ARG A 408 -0.04 23.24 25.96
C ARG A 408 -1.17 24.14 25.45
N SER A 409 -1.62 23.92 24.22
CA SER A 409 -2.65 24.73 23.54
C SER A 409 -3.98 24.00 23.47
N ILE A 410 -4.54 23.65 24.63
CA ILE A 410 -5.81 22.94 24.76
C ILE A 410 -6.93 23.64 23.96
N ARG A 411 -7.78 22.86 23.27
CA ARG A 411 -8.89 23.31 22.40
C ARG A 411 -8.50 24.14 21.18
N GLN A 412 -7.22 24.45 20.98
CA GLN A 412 -6.72 25.14 19.79
C GLN A 412 -6.05 24.13 18.84
N PRO A 413 -6.33 24.20 17.54
CA PRO A 413 -5.61 23.39 16.57
C PRO A 413 -4.20 23.93 16.37
N ILE A 414 -3.20 23.06 16.54
CA ILE A 414 -1.81 23.35 16.22
C ILE A 414 -1.46 22.60 14.95
N ALA A 415 -0.92 23.29 13.95
CA ALA A 415 -0.49 22.68 12.69
C ALA A 415 1.04 22.68 12.59
N LYS A 416 1.63 21.54 12.23
CA LYS A 416 3.08 21.39 12.05
C LYS A 416 3.41 20.45 10.90
N TRP A 417 4.52 20.74 10.22
CA TRP A 417 5.10 19.87 9.21
C TRP A 417 5.87 18.73 9.86
N HIS A 418 5.67 17.52 9.33
CA HIS A 418 6.33 16.29 9.75
C HIS A 418 6.98 15.62 8.55
N ALA A 419 8.17 15.05 8.77
CA ALA A 419 8.83 14.22 7.76
C ALA A 419 8.01 12.95 7.51
N LEU A 420 7.74 12.65 6.24
CA LEU A 420 7.19 11.37 5.81
C LEU A 420 8.36 10.44 5.48
N LEU A 421 8.41 9.29 6.16
CA LEU A 421 9.54 8.36 6.10
C LEU A 421 9.11 7.00 5.56
N ILE A 422 10.02 6.27 4.90
CA ILE A 422 9.80 4.88 4.47
C ILE A 422 10.89 3.94 4.95
#